data_AF-A0AAW0N4H5-F1
#
_entry.id   AF-A0AAW0N4H5-F1
#
_cell.length_a   1.000
_cell.length_b   1.000
_cell.length_c   1.000
_cell.angle_alpha   90.00
_cell.angle_beta   90.00
_cell.angle_gamma   90.00
#
_symmetry.space_group_name_H-M   'P 1'
#
loop_
_entity.id
_entity.type
_entity.pdbx_description
1 polymer ?
#
loop_
_entity_poly.entity_id
_entity_poly.type
_entity_poly.pdbx_seq_one_letter_code
_entity_poly.pdbx_strand_id
1 'polypeptide(L)'
;MPESCLDLKDSQCIPVECRASPQRLSSLHRNSMCASFCTEGNVQECLSHITQELSSLGLSPVWANSARHSELNVVAVLNCVYDLIQLHRRDLRALENMEVEQLKVNSSMDYLQFTSTQLKEQLELLKRENTGLHERERQLQIKVKSLQNCLKNEKDEVQKLQNIISNRAGQYNHEMKRKEREFNKLKERMNQLLSDKKDRKQAIDVLNCIGRADGKRSLWKTEKTEANDDAREKLTNGIRLQWRRLKSHVERLDSQASLVEMNERDGNNSVSRVTHEEEMHKLKMEIQQCKDFIRAQQHLLQRQLSSPCDDDVACLLNNCYMQQEKERLKGEWNTLEEQRKIFDRERNNFTEAAIRLSQERKAFEENRAMWLKYQFLNLSPFPDSNKPQISRIQSAFSILEMGRNPGPVTENDLSDASTHKEFPTTSSSTDELP
;
A
#
# COMPACT_ATOMS: atom_id res chain seq x y z
N MET A 1 -12.84 -15.54 -22.61
CA MET A 1 -14.11 -14.84 -22.81
C MET A 1 -13.76 -13.41 -23.13
N PRO A 2 -13.96 -12.90 -24.36
CA PRO A 2 -13.59 -11.53 -24.67
C PRO A 2 -14.65 -10.59 -24.10
N GLU A 3 -14.18 -9.56 -23.40
CA GLU A 3 -14.98 -8.50 -22.81
C GLU A 3 -15.65 -7.68 -23.93
N SER A 4 -16.98 -7.66 -23.89
CA SER A 4 -17.80 -6.79 -24.71
C SER A 4 -17.69 -5.35 -24.20
N CYS A 5 -16.89 -4.55 -24.91
CA CYS A 5 -16.88 -3.09 -24.82
C CYS A 5 -18.27 -2.57 -25.19
N LEU A 6 -19.07 -2.18 -24.20
CA LEU A 6 -20.32 -1.47 -24.42
C LEU A 6 -19.99 0.01 -24.50
N ASP A 7 -19.86 0.51 -25.73
CA ASP A 7 -19.91 1.93 -26.05
C ASP A 7 -21.25 2.51 -25.57
N LEU A 8 -21.22 3.14 -24.40
CA LEU A 8 -22.29 4.04 -23.96
C LEU A 8 -22.18 5.29 -24.81
N LYS A 9 -22.98 5.33 -25.89
CA LYS A 9 -23.27 6.55 -26.66
C LYS A 9 -23.58 7.69 -25.70
N ASP A 10 -22.76 8.74 -25.79
CA ASP A 10 -23.04 10.06 -25.24
C ASP A 10 -24.46 10.46 -25.59
N SER A 11 -25.33 10.39 -24.58
CA SER A 11 -26.64 11.03 -24.63
C SER A 11 -26.36 12.52 -24.51
N GLN A 12 -26.22 13.17 -25.68
CA GLN A 12 -26.20 14.62 -25.81
C GLN A 12 -27.29 15.19 -24.90
N CYS A 13 -26.86 15.84 -23.83
CA CYS A 13 -27.70 16.77 -23.09
C CYS A 13 -28.08 17.86 -24.09
N ILE A 14 -29.28 17.76 -24.64
CA ILE A 14 -29.94 18.88 -25.29
C ILE A 14 -29.94 20.00 -24.24
N PRO A 15 -29.33 21.16 -24.50
CA PRO A 15 -29.54 22.32 -23.66
C PRO A 15 -31.05 22.57 -23.70
N VAL A 16 -31.74 22.35 -22.58
CA VAL A 16 -33.07 22.91 -22.42
C VAL A 16 -32.84 24.41 -22.42
N GLU A 17 -32.98 24.97 -23.61
CA GLU A 17 -33.03 26.38 -23.89
C GLU A 17 -33.99 26.94 -22.85
N CYS A 18 -33.41 27.66 -21.88
CA CYS A 18 -34.15 28.41 -20.89
C CYS A 18 -35.00 29.38 -21.71
N ARG A 19 -36.23 28.96 -22.03
CA ARG A 19 -37.24 29.83 -22.60
C ARG A 19 -37.28 31.00 -21.65
N ALA A 20 -36.80 32.13 -22.15
CA ALA A 20 -36.83 33.38 -21.45
C ALA A 20 -38.18 33.48 -20.75
N SER A 21 -38.13 33.69 -19.43
CA SER A 21 -39.27 34.12 -18.63
C SER A 21 -40.09 35.08 -19.47
N PRO A 22 -41.42 34.96 -19.57
CA PRO A 22 -42.20 35.94 -20.29
C PRO A 22 -41.83 37.29 -19.68
N GLN A 23 -41.10 38.08 -20.48
CA GLN A 23 -40.69 39.40 -20.10
C GLN A 23 -41.98 40.08 -19.69
N ARG A 24 -42.02 40.44 -18.41
CA ARG A 24 -42.87 41.47 -17.85
C ARG A 24 -43.59 42.27 -18.94
N LEU A 25 -44.84 41.91 -19.22
CA LEU A 25 -45.84 42.87 -19.67
C LEU A 25 -46.32 43.69 -18.45
N SER A 26 -45.39 44.08 -17.57
CA SER A 26 -45.61 45.06 -16.52
C SER A 26 -44.95 46.37 -16.97
N SER A 27 -45.45 46.88 -18.08
CA SER A 27 -45.39 48.30 -18.41
C SER A 27 -46.69 48.66 -19.14
N LEU A 28 -47.82 48.39 -18.50
CA LEU A 28 -49.01 49.19 -18.77
C LEU A 28 -48.65 50.62 -18.36
N HIS A 29 -48.22 51.35 -19.36
CA HIS A 29 -48.18 52.79 -19.45
C HIS A 29 -49.20 53.40 -18.49
N ARG A 30 -48.71 53.93 -17.37
CA ARG A 30 -49.45 54.88 -16.54
C ARG A 30 -49.44 56.24 -17.27
N ASN A 31 -49.90 56.25 -18.51
CA ASN A 31 -50.09 57.45 -19.31
C ASN A 31 -51.60 57.59 -19.52
N SER A 32 -52.22 58.18 -18.51
CA SER A 32 -53.46 58.93 -18.66
C SER A 32 -53.23 60.03 -19.70
N MET A 33 -53.67 59.80 -20.93
CA MET A 33 -53.86 60.85 -21.92
C MET A 33 -55.35 60.85 -22.29
N CYS A 34 -56.04 61.90 -21.83
CA CYS A 34 -57.46 62.18 -21.99
C CYS A 34 -57.91 62.15 -23.46
N ALA A 35 -58.34 61.00 -23.94
CA ALA A 35 -59.39 60.91 -24.95
C ALA A 35 -60.61 60.28 -24.27
N SER A 36 -61.74 60.97 -24.25
CA SER A 36 -62.99 60.42 -23.75
C SER A 36 -63.37 59.22 -24.63
N PHE A 37 -63.44 58.03 -24.01
CA PHE A 37 -63.79 56.77 -24.69
C PHE A 37 -65.11 56.89 -25.49
N CYS A 38 -66.08 57.62 -24.93
CA CYS A 38 -67.37 57.89 -25.54
C CYS A 38 -67.54 59.39 -25.81
N THR A 39 -68.05 59.72 -27.00
CA THR A 39 -68.37 61.05 -27.54
C THR A 39 -69.70 60.97 -28.28
N GLU A 40 -70.38 62.09 -28.53
CA GLU A 40 -71.72 62.07 -29.16
C GLU A 40 -71.75 61.37 -30.53
N GLY A 41 -70.64 61.36 -31.27
CA GLY A 41 -70.54 60.72 -32.58
C GLY A 41 -70.31 59.20 -32.56
N ASN A 42 -69.84 58.63 -31.45
CA ASN A 42 -69.47 57.20 -31.38
C ASN A 42 -70.24 56.42 -30.29
N VAL A 43 -71.29 56.99 -29.70
CA VAL A 43 -72.07 56.37 -28.61
C VAL A 43 -72.57 54.97 -28.96
N GLN A 44 -73.10 54.76 -30.19
CA GLN A 44 -73.62 53.45 -30.61
C GLN A 44 -72.52 52.39 -30.74
N GLU A 45 -71.35 52.79 -31.23
CA GLU A 45 -70.18 51.92 -31.32
C GLU A 45 -69.63 51.59 -29.92
N CYS A 46 -69.54 52.58 -29.03
CA CYS A 46 -69.13 52.40 -27.64
C CYS A 46 -70.10 51.48 -26.85
N LEU A 47 -71.41 51.64 -27.05
CA LEU A 47 -72.42 50.77 -26.45
C LEU A 47 -72.28 49.33 -26.93
N SER A 48 -72.08 49.13 -28.23
CA SER A 48 -71.86 47.80 -28.81
C SER A 48 -70.60 47.15 -28.24
N HIS A 49 -69.50 47.91 -28.16
CA HIS A 49 -68.23 47.46 -27.58
C HIS A 49 -68.37 47.09 -26.11
N ILE A 50 -68.96 47.96 -25.27
CA ILE A 50 -69.19 47.65 -23.84
C ILE A 50 -70.09 46.42 -23.70
N THR A 51 -71.14 46.30 -24.51
CA THR A 51 -72.04 45.14 -24.46
C THR A 51 -71.31 43.83 -24.82
N GLN A 52 -70.42 43.87 -25.81
CA GLN A 52 -69.60 42.74 -26.20
C GLN A 52 -68.59 42.36 -25.11
N GLU A 53 -67.92 43.34 -24.50
CA GLU A 53 -66.98 43.10 -23.40
C GLU A 53 -67.67 42.60 -22.13
N LEU A 54 -68.84 43.14 -21.79
CA LEU A 54 -69.64 42.61 -20.69
C LEU A 54 -70.05 41.16 -20.98
N SER A 55 -70.46 40.86 -22.20
CA SER A 55 -70.81 39.50 -22.61
C SER A 55 -69.62 38.55 -22.59
N SER A 56 -68.41 39.02 -22.98
CA SER A 56 -67.18 38.22 -22.94
C SER A 56 -66.75 37.89 -21.51
N LEU A 57 -67.02 38.79 -20.57
CA LEU A 57 -66.85 38.60 -19.13
C LEU A 57 -68.00 37.83 -18.47
N GLY A 58 -69.04 37.46 -19.22
CA GLY A 58 -70.21 36.71 -18.74
C GLY A 58 -71.24 37.55 -17.95
N LEU A 59 -71.20 38.87 -18.09
CA LEU A 59 -72.10 39.82 -17.43
C LEU A 59 -73.29 40.21 -18.32
N SER A 60 -74.44 40.48 -17.68
CA SER A 60 -75.66 40.87 -18.41
C SER A 60 -75.59 42.33 -18.90
N PRO A 61 -76.16 42.63 -20.08
CA PRO A 61 -76.22 43.99 -20.61
C PRO A 61 -77.05 44.91 -19.71
N VAL A 62 -76.62 46.16 -19.64
CA VAL A 62 -77.13 47.16 -18.69
C VAL A 62 -78.33 47.96 -19.23
N TRP A 63 -78.62 47.80 -20.52
CA TRP A 63 -79.65 48.51 -21.28
C TRP A 63 -80.79 47.57 -21.66
N ALA A 64 -82.03 48.03 -21.51
CA ALA A 64 -83.21 47.31 -21.97
C ALA A 64 -83.59 47.80 -23.39
N ASN A 65 -83.68 46.88 -24.36
CA ASN A 65 -84.21 47.19 -25.68
C ASN A 65 -85.73 47.36 -25.60
N SER A 66 -86.20 48.55 -25.21
CA SER A 66 -87.57 48.97 -25.42
C SER A 66 -87.68 49.77 -26.72
N ALA A 67 -88.70 49.48 -27.53
CA ALA A 67 -88.75 49.76 -28.96
C ALA A 67 -88.69 51.24 -29.41
N ARG A 68 -88.54 52.23 -28.51
CA ARG A 68 -88.42 53.65 -28.90
C ARG A 68 -87.44 54.52 -28.12
N HIS A 69 -86.92 54.10 -26.96
CA HIS A 69 -85.86 54.83 -26.24
C HIS A 69 -85.00 53.84 -25.43
N SER A 70 -83.68 53.91 -25.58
CA SER A 70 -82.71 53.13 -24.80
C SER A 70 -82.64 53.68 -23.38
N GLU A 71 -83.53 53.25 -22.49
CA GLU A 71 -83.56 53.71 -21.11
C GLU A 71 -82.55 52.90 -20.27
N LEU A 72 -81.66 53.62 -19.59
CA LEU A 72 -80.61 53.03 -18.74
C LEU A 72 -81.25 52.45 -17.47
N ASN A 73 -81.11 51.15 -17.25
CA ASN A 73 -81.59 50.54 -16.01
C ASN A 73 -80.53 50.72 -14.91
N VAL A 74 -80.72 51.71 -14.05
CA VAL A 74 -79.79 52.04 -12.95
C VAL A 74 -79.49 50.83 -12.05
N VAL A 75 -80.47 49.95 -11.81
CA VAL A 75 -80.27 48.73 -11.02
C VAL A 75 -79.36 47.74 -11.76
N ALA A 76 -79.58 47.56 -13.07
CA ALA A 76 -78.70 46.73 -13.90
C ALA A 76 -77.27 47.30 -13.97
N VAL A 77 -77.12 48.64 -14.03
CA VAL A 77 -75.82 49.32 -13.99
C VAL A 77 -75.10 49.01 -12.68
N LEU A 78 -75.76 49.23 -11.54
CA LEU A 78 -75.15 49.07 -10.22
C LEU A 78 -74.76 47.61 -9.96
N ASN A 79 -75.61 46.66 -10.34
CA ASN A 79 -75.28 45.24 -10.24
C ASN A 79 -74.13 44.87 -11.16
N CYS A 80 -74.12 45.33 -12.42
CA CYS A 80 -73.02 45.11 -13.35
C CYS A 80 -71.69 45.68 -12.84
N VAL A 81 -71.71 46.90 -12.29
CA VAL A 81 -70.53 47.54 -11.68
C VAL A 81 -70.08 46.77 -10.43
N TYR A 82 -71.01 46.30 -9.60
CA TYR A 82 -70.68 45.45 -8.45
C TYR A 82 -70.03 44.14 -8.88
N ASP A 83 -70.58 43.46 -9.89
CA ASP A 83 -70.04 42.23 -10.44
C ASP A 83 -68.65 42.44 -11.05
N LEU A 84 -68.42 43.55 -11.77
CA LEU A 84 -67.10 43.94 -12.27
C LEU A 84 -66.09 44.16 -11.13
N ILE A 85 -66.49 44.83 -10.05
CA ILE A 85 -65.63 45.03 -8.88
C ILE A 85 -65.30 43.68 -8.22
N GLN A 86 -66.27 42.78 -8.11
CA GLN A 86 -66.04 41.46 -7.52
C GLN A 86 -65.16 40.58 -8.41
N LEU A 87 -65.37 40.63 -9.72
CA LEU A 87 -64.54 39.93 -10.71
C LEU A 87 -63.10 40.45 -10.62
N HIS A 88 -62.90 41.77 -10.65
CA HIS A 88 -61.57 42.38 -10.52
C HIS A 88 -60.87 41.98 -9.21
N ARG A 89 -61.58 41.99 -8.08
CA ARG A 89 -61.03 41.55 -6.78
C ARG A 89 -60.67 40.07 -6.77
N ARG A 90 -61.47 39.21 -7.42
CA ARG A 90 -61.19 37.77 -7.54
C ARG A 90 -59.97 37.54 -8.42
N ASP A 91 -59.86 38.26 -9.52
CA ASP A 91 -58.74 38.13 -10.46
C ASP A 91 -57.44 38.65 -9.83
N LEU A 92 -57.48 39.74 -9.06
CA LEU A 92 -56.33 40.20 -8.27
C LEU A 92 -55.87 39.12 -7.27
N ARG A 93 -56.78 38.52 -6.51
CA ARG A 93 -56.44 37.42 -5.60
C ARG A 93 -55.88 36.20 -6.33
N ALA A 94 -56.44 35.85 -7.49
CA ALA A 94 -55.92 34.75 -8.29
C ALA A 94 -54.51 35.03 -8.80
N LEU A 95 -54.24 36.27 -9.21
CA LEU A 95 -52.94 36.72 -9.67
C LEU A 95 -51.90 36.67 -8.54
N GLU A 96 -52.23 37.21 -7.36
CA GLU A 96 -51.39 37.10 -6.15
C GLU A 96 -51.08 35.64 -5.79
N ASN A 97 -52.08 34.74 -5.84
CA ASN A 97 -51.88 33.32 -5.58
C ASN A 97 -50.93 32.68 -6.60
N MET A 98 -51.07 33.00 -7.89
CA MET A 98 -50.17 32.48 -8.93
C MET A 98 -48.74 33.01 -8.76
N GLU A 99 -48.56 34.27 -8.33
CA GLU A 99 -47.23 34.83 -8.03
C GLU A 99 -46.56 34.10 -6.86
N VAL A 100 -47.32 33.78 -5.81
CA VAL A 100 -46.83 32.99 -4.67
C VAL A 100 -46.43 31.58 -5.11
N GLU A 101 -47.27 30.90 -5.90
CA GLU A 101 -46.93 29.56 -6.42
C GLU A 101 -45.72 29.61 -7.35
N GLN A 102 -45.58 30.64 -8.18
CA GLN A 102 -44.40 30.85 -9.01
C GLN A 102 -43.13 30.97 -8.17
N LEU A 103 -43.16 31.73 -7.07
CA LEU A 103 -42.02 31.85 -6.15
C LEU A 103 -41.67 30.52 -5.48
N LYS A 104 -42.67 29.75 -5.04
CA LYS A 104 -42.46 28.40 -4.46
C LYS A 104 -41.82 27.45 -5.45
N VAL A 105 -42.34 27.39 -6.68
CA VAL A 105 -41.80 26.53 -7.75
C VAL A 105 -40.38 26.95 -8.11
N ASN A 106 -40.10 28.26 -8.21
CA ASN A 106 -38.74 28.75 -8.46
C ASN A 106 -37.77 28.32 -7.35
N SER A 107 -38.13 28.50 -6.08
CA SER A 107 -37.28 28.07 -4.96
C SER A 107 -37.02 26.56 -4.93
N SER A 108 -38.04 25.76 -5.26
CA SER A 108 -37.91 24.30 -5.38
C SER A 108 -36.99 23.91 -6.54
N MET A 109 -37.11 24.61 -7.67
CA MET A 109 -36.26 24.41 -8.84
C MET A 109 -34.80 24.74 -8.51
N ASP A 110 -34.53 25.85 -7.83
CA ASP A 110 -33.18 26.25 -7.42
C ASP A 110 -32.54 25.21 -6.49
N TYR A 111 -33.31 24.68 -5.53
CA TYR A 111 -32.86 23.60 -4.65
C TYR A 111 -32.54 22.30 -5.42
N LEU A 112 -33.42 21.91 -6.35
CA LEU A 112 -33.19 20.73 -7.20
C LEU A 112 -31.98 20.93 -8.12
N GLN A 113 -31.77 22.13 -8.65
CA GLN A 113 -30.57 22.44 -9.44
C GLN A 113 -29.30 22.34 -8.60
N PHE A 114 -29.30 22.92 -7.40
CA PHE A 114 -28.15 22.87 -6.48
C PHE A 114 -27.81 21.44 -6.06
N THR A 115 -28.80 20.64 -5.68
CA THR A 115 -28.58 19.23 -5.33
C THR A 115 -28.12 18.42 -6.55
N SER A 116 -28.65 18.70 -7.74
CA SER A 116 -28.20 18.08 -8.99
C SER A 116 -26.73 18.41 -9.30
N THR A 117 -26.29 19.66 -9.13
CA THR A 117 -24.88 20.04 -9.36
C THR A 117 -23.96 19.38 -8.35
N GLN A 118 -24.32 19.35 -7.06
CA GLN A 118 -23.53 18.65 -6.04
C GLN A 118 -23.37 17.16 -6.35
N LEU A 119 -24.44 16.47 -6.73
CA LEU A 119 -24.38 15.05 -7.08
C LEU A 119 -23.50 14.80 -8.32
N LYS A 120 -23.54 15.70 -9.31
CA LYS A 120 -22.65 15.63 -10.49
C LYS A 120 -21.18 15.76 -10.09
N GLU A 121 -20.85 16.71 -9.22
CA GLU A 121 -19.48 16.91 -8.74
C GLU A 121 -18.97 15.68 -7.96
N GLN A 122 -19.80 15.12 -7.08
CA GLN A 122 -19.45 13.89 -6.36
C GLN A 122 -19.23 12.70 -7.30
N LEU A 123 -20.07 12.55 -8.32
CA LEU A 123 -19.94 11.52 -9.33
C LEU A 123 -18.64 11.69 -10.13
N GLU A 124 -18.27 12.92 -10.50
CA GLU A 124 -16.99 13.16 -11.17
C GLU A 124 -15.79 12.88 -10.27
N LEU A 125 -15.87 13.22 -8.98
CA LEU A 125 -14.81 12.90 -8.01
C LEU A 125 -14.61 11.39 -7.89
N LEU A 126 -15.70 10.63 -7.70
CA LEU A 126 -15.65 9.17 -7.63
C LEU A 126 -15.14 8.55 -8.95
N LYS A 127 -15.49 9.12 -10.11
CA LYS A 127 -14.93 8.71 -11.40
C LYS A 127 -13.41 8.90 -11.45
N ARG A 128 -12.89 10.05 -11.00
CA ARG A 128 -11.44 10.34 -10.96
C ARG A 128 -10.70 9.43 -9.96
N GLU A 129 -11.32 9.13 -8.83
CA GLU A 129 -10.75 8.19 -7.86
C GLU A 129 -10.68 6.77 -8.43
N ASN A 130 -11.76 6.33 -9.11
CA ASN A 130 -11.84 5.01 -9.72
C ASN A 130 -10.79 4.82 -10.83
N THR A 131 -10.54 5.84 -11.66
CA THR A 131 -9.46 5.77 -12.66
C THR A 131 -8.09 5.69 -11.99
N GLY A 132 -7.88 6.41 -10.89
CA GLY A 132 -6.65 6.30 -10.09
C GLY A 132 -6.46 4.91 -9.47
N LEU A 133 -7.53 4.28 -8.98
CA LEU A 133 -7.51 2.90 -8.47
C LEU A 133 -7.19 1.89 -9.57
N HIS A 134 -7.83 2.00 -10.73
CA HIS A 134 -7.57 1.13 -11.88
C HIS A 134 -6.10 1.19 -12.34
N GLU A 135 -5.49 2.39 -12.39
CA GLU A 135 -4.07 2.49 -12.77
C GLU A 135 -3.14 1.88 -11.71
N ARG A 136 -3.43 2.05 -10.41
CA ARG A 136 -2.67 1.36 -9.35
C ARG A 136 -2.81 -0.16 -9.45
N GLU A 137 -4.02 -0.65 -9.72
CA GLU A 137 -4.24 -2.08 -9.94
C GLU A 137 -3.39 -2.59 -11.12
N ARG A 138 -3.40 -1.88 -12.26
CA ARG A 138 -2.59 -2.23 -13.43
C ARG A 138 -1.10 -2.31 -13.08
N GLN A 139 -0.57 -1.35 -12.31
CA GLN A 139 0.82 -1.34 -11.88
C GLN A 139 1.14 -2.54 -10.97
N LEU A 140 0.26 -2.85 -10.02
CA LEU A 140 0.41 -4.02 -9.16
C LEU A 140 0.36 -5.33 -9.96
N GLN A 141 -0.54 -5.44 -10.94
CA GLN A 141 -0.60 -6.60 -11.83
C GLN A 141 0.71 -6.80 -12.61
N ILE A 142 1.31 -5.71 -13.12
CA ILE A 142 2.62 -5.77 -13.80
C ILE A 142 3.71 -6.22 -12.82
N LYS A 143 3.72 -5.68 -11.59
CA LYS A 143 4.69 -6.07 -10.55
C LYS A 143 4.56 -7.55 -10.17
N VAL A 144 3.34 -8.04 -10.02
CA VAL A 144 3.07 -9.47 -9.76
C VAL A 144 3.61 -10.34 -10.88
N LYS A 145 3.34 -9.99 -12.15
CA LYS A 145 3.88 -10.73 -13.31
C LYS A 145 5.41 -10.74 -13.34
N SER A 146 6.04 -9.61 -13.03
CA SER A 146 7.50 -9.51 -12.94
C SER A 146 8.07 -10.41 -11.84
N LEU A 147 7.48 -10.38 -10.64
CA LEU A 147 7.89 -11.24 -9.52
C LEU A 147 7.66 -12.72 -9.82
N GLN A 148 6.56 -13.07 -10.49
CA GLN A 148 6.31 -14.45 -10.93
C GLN A 148 7.39 -14.95 -11.90
N ASN A 149 7.82 -14.11 -12.84
CA ASN A 149 8.92 -14.44 -13.75
C ASN A 149 10.26 -14.59 -13.01
N CYS A 150 10.57 -13.71 -12.06
CA CYS A 150 11.77 -13.81 -11.23
C CYS A 150 11.77 -15.11 -10.42
N LEU A 151 10.66 -15.44 -9.76
CA LEU A 151 10.51 -16.68 -9.01
C LEU A 151 10.69 -17.92 -9.90
N LYS A 152 10.16 -17.89 -11.13
CA LYS A 152 10.35 -18.98 -12.09
C LYS A 152 11.84 -19.16 -12.44
N ASN A 153 12.55 -18.07 -12.72
CA ASN A 153 13.97 -18.11 -13.04
C ASN A 153 14.81 -18.68 -11.87
N GLU A 154 14.53 -18.25 -10.64
CA GLU A 154 15.19 -18.78 -9.44
C GLU A 154 14.92 -20.27 -9.23
N LYS A 155 13.68 -20.73 -9.47
CA LYS A 155 13.34 -22.17 -9.42
C LYS A 155 14.11 -22.97 -10.46
N ASP A 156 14.22 -22.46 -11.68
CA ASP A 156 14.98 -23.12 -12.76
C ASP A 156 16.48 -23.19 -12.41
N GLU A 157 17.03 -22.16 -11.78
CA GLU A 157 18.44 -22.15 -11.35
C GLU A 157 18.70 -23.12 -10.19
N VAL A 158 17.83 -23.13 -9.18
CA VAL A 158 17.88 -24.13 -8.10
C VAL A 158 17.83 -25.54 -8.65
N GLN A 159 16.96 -25.82 -9.63
CA GLN A 159 16.86 -27.13 -10.25
C GLN A 159 18.15 -27.51 -11.00
N LYS A 160 18.79 -26.56 -11.71
CA LYS A 160 20.09 -26.80 -12.36
C LYS A 160 21.17 -27.13 -11.34
N LEU A 161 21.27 -26.36 -10.26
CA LEU A 161 22.24 -26.58 -9.19
C LEU A 161 22.01 -27.93 -8.50
N GLN A 162 20.76 -28.29 -8.25
CA GLN A 162 20.40 -29.60 -7.69
C GLN A 162 20.87 -30.76 -8.60
N ASN A 163 20.70 -30.62 -9.92
CA ASN A 163 21.19 -31.60 -10.89
C ASN A 163 22.72 -31.69 -10.88
N ILE A 164 23.44 -30.56 -10.77
CA ILE A 164 24.91 -30.54 -10.65
C ILE A 164 25.37 -31.25 -9.38
N ILE A 165 24.74 -30.97 -8.23
CA ILE A 165 25.06 -31.60 -6.94
C ILE A 165 24.84 -33.13 -7.02
N SER A 166 23.69 -33.55 -7.55
CA SER A 166 23.37 -34.98 -7.74
C SER A 166 24.41 -35.68 -8.61
N ASN A 167 24.76 -35.07 -9.75
CA ASN A 167 25.79 -35.59 -10.65
C ASN A 167 27.16 -35.69 -9.96
N ARG A 168 27.57 -34.67 -9.20
CA ARG A 168 28.83 -34.69 -8.43
C ARG A 168 28.83 -35.77 -7.36
N ALA A 169 27.73 -35.94 -6.62
CA ALA A 169 27.61 -37.00 -5.61
C ALA A 169 27.77 -38.39 -6.26
N GLY A 170 27.18 -38.59 -7.45
CA GLY A 170 27.40 -39.80 -8.25
C GLY A 170 28.88 -40.01 -8.63
N GLN A 171 29.54 -38.96 -9.14
CA GLN A 171 30.97 -39.01 -9.50
C GLN A 171 31.86 -39.38 -8.31
N TYR A 172 31.68 -38.73 -7.15
CA TYR A 172 32.45 -39.04 -5.94
C TYR A 172 32.22 -40.46 -5.45
N ASN A 173 30.98 -40.97 -5.52
CA ASN A 173 30.68 -42.36 -5.17
C ASN A 173 31.41 -43.35 -6.09
N HIS A 174 31.47 -43.07 -7.40
CA HIS A 174 32.20 -43.92 -8.35
C HIS A 174 33.72 -43.89 -8.09
N GLU A 175 34.28 -42.72 -7.81
CA GLU A 175 35.69 -42.55 -7.48
C GLU A 175 36.05 -43.25 -6.17
N MET A 176 35.23 -43.08 -5.12
CA MET A 176 35.41 -43.74 -3.83
C MET A 176 35.42 -45.26 -3.98
N LYS A 177 34.45 -45.84 -4.70
CA LYS A 177 34.41 -47.29 -4.99
C LYS A 177 35.64 -47.76 -5.79
N ARG A 178 36.20 -46.90 -6.64
CA ARG A 178 37.45 -47.22 -7.37
C ARG A 178 38.63 -47.29 -6.40
N LYS A 179 38.76 -46.29 -5.53
CA LYS A 179 39.82 -46.23 -4.50
C LYS A 179 39.72 -47.38 -3.51
N GLU A 180 38.53 -47.74 -3.10
CA GLU A 180 38.29 -48.89 -2.23
C GLU A 180 38.74 -50.21 -2.88
N ARG A 181 38.44 -50.41 -4.17
CA ARG A 181 38.93 -51.56 -4.94
C ARG A 181 40.46 -51.58 -5.06
N GLU A 182 41.10 -50.44 -5.28
CA GLU A 182 42.57 -50.33 -5.31
C GLU A 182 43.19 -50.65 -3.95
N PHE A 183 42.59 -50.16 -2.87
CA PHE A 183 43.02 -50.43 -1.50
C PHE A 183 42.90 -51.93 -1.15
N ASN A 184 41.78 -52.56 -1.52
CA ASN A 184 41.59 -54.00 -1.30
C ASN A 184 42.62 -54.84 -2.06
N LYS A 185 42.93 -54.51 -3.32
CA LYS A 185 44.00 -55.17 -4.08
C LYS A 185 45.37 -55.02 -3.40
N LEU A 186 45.68 -53.84 -2.86
CA LEU A 186 46.94 -53.61 -2.14
C LEU A 186 46.99 -54.43 -0.84
N LYS A 187 45.87 -54.47 -0.11
CA LYS A 187 45.71 -55.26 1.11
C LYS A 187 45.89 -56.76 0.84
N GLU A 188 45.31 -57.29 -0.23
CA GLU A 188 45.49 -58.68 -0.65
C GLU A 188 46.95 -58.99 -0.98
N ARG A 189 47.64 -58.13 -1.74
CA ARG A 189 49.09 -58.30 -2.02
C ARG A 189 49.93 -58.30 -0.75
N MET A 190 49.64 -57.39 0.18
CA MET A 190 50.32 -57.34 1.47
C MET A 190 50.12 -58.64 2.25
N ASN A 191 48.88 -59.13 2.32
CA ASN A 191 48.56 -60.39 2.98
C ASN A 191 49.26 -61.58 2.31
N GLN A 192 49.30 -61.64 0.98
CA GLN A 192 50.03 -62.68 0.24
C GLN A 192 51.52 -62.69 0.60
N LEU A 193 52.16 -61.51 0.60
CA LEU A 193 53.58 -61.38 0.99
C LEU A 193 53.84 -61.78 2.45
N LEU A 194 52.86 -61.61 3.34
CA LEU A 194 52.95 -62.06 4.73
C LEU A 194 52.76 -63.58 4.85
N SER A 195 51.89 -64.19 4.05
CA SER A 195 51.66 -65.65 4.01
C SER A 195 52.83 -66.42 3.38
N ASP A 196 53.41 -65.94 2.26
CA ASP A 196 54.56 -66.56 1.59
C ASP A 196 55.83 -66.62 2.47
N LYS A 197 55.90 -65.78 3.50
CA LYS A 197 56.98 -65.79 4.51
C LYS A 197 56.75 -66.85 5.59
N LYS A 198 55.52 -67.30 5.79
CA LYS A 198 55.15 -68.32 6.76
C LYS A 198 55.35 -69.74 6.18
N ASP A 199 55.08 -69.94 4.90
CA ASP A 199 55.17 -71.26 4.25
C ASP A 199 56.60 -71.66 3.85
N ARG A 200 57.52 -70.70 3.68
CA ARG A 200 58.97 -70.99 3.48
C ARG A 200 59.71 -71.53 4.71
N LYS A 201 59.01 -71.81 5.82
CA LYS A 201 59.59 -72.34 7.06
C LYS A 201 59.26 -73.81 7.33
N GLN A 202 58.65 -74.54 6.39
CA GLN A 202 58.43 -75.99 6.52
C GLN A 202 59.20 -76.77 5.44
N ALA A 203 59.96 -77.77 5.88
CA ALA A 203 60.80 -78.73 5.15
C ALA A 203 62.18 -78.26 4.65
N ILE A 204 63.23 -78.55 5.44
CA ILE A 204 64.38 -79.42 5.11
C ILE A 204 65.11 -79.67 6.45
N ASP A 205 64.92 -80.87 7.02
CA ASP A 205 65.76 -81.39 8.11
C ASP A 205 67.07 -81.90 7.52
N VAL A 206 68.18 -81.20 7.75
CA VAL A 206 69.53 -81.70 7.45
C VAL A 206 70.01 -82.51 8.66
N LEU A 207 69.68 -83.80 8.67
CA LEU A 207 70.27 -84.78 9.58
C LEU A 207 71.69 -85.11 9.07
N ASN A 208 72.71 -84.49 9.66
CA ASN A 208 74.07 -85.04 9.63
C ASN A 208 74.69 -84.94 11.03
N CYS A 209 74.58 -86.03 11.77
CA CYS A 209 75.27 -86.25 13.04
C CYS A 209 76.72 -86.65 12.75
N ILE A 210 77.67 -85.75 12.99
CA ILE A 210 79.06 -86.15 13.24
C ILE A 210 79.39 -85.73 14.66
N GLY A 211 79.37 -86.70 15.56
CA GLY A 211 79.87 -86.56 16.92
C GLY A 211 81.38 -86.36 16.90
N ARG A 212 81.87 -85.44 17.73
CA ARG A 212 83.24 -85.48 18.24
C ARG A 212 83.26 -85.17 19.73
N ALA A 213 84.05 -85.97 20.41
CA ALA A 213 84.22 -86.08 21.85
C ALA A 213 85.20 -85.02 22.39
N ASP A 214 84.81 -83.76 22.32
CA ASP A 214 85.41 -82.71 23.16
C ASP A 214 84.28 -81.85 23.71
N GLY A 215 83.93 -82.09 24.97
CA GLY A 215 82.73 -81.61 25.66
C GLY A 215 82.72 -80.12 25.99
N LYS A 216 83.11 -79.25 25.06
CA LYS A 216 82.90 -77.81 25.13
C LYS A 216 82.04 -77.35 23.95
N ARG A 217 80.73 -77.29 24.18
CA ARG A 217 79.77 -76.62 23.28
C ARG A 217 79.40 -75.26 23.87
N SER A 218 79.63 -74.21 23.09
CA SER A 218 79.23 -72.84 23.41
C SER A 218 77.73 -72.76 23.73
N LEU A 219 77.43 -72.15 24.88
CA LEU A 219 76.11 -71.73 25.28
C LEU A 219 75.65 -70.63 24.32
N TRP A 220 74.98 -70.97 23.23
CA TRP A 220 74.27 -69.98 22.42
C TRP A 220 73.08 -69.50 23.26
N LYS A 221 73.21 -68.30 23.84
CA LYS A 221 72.08 -67.60 24.46
C LYS A 221 71.00 -67.34 23.40
N THR A 222 69.93 -68.12 23.40
CA THR A 222 68.67 -67.77 22.72
C THR A 222 67.83 -66.88 23.63
N GLU A 223 68.25 -65.62 23.79
CA GLU A 223 67.51 -64.58 24.53
C GLU A 223 66.49 -63.83 23.62
N LYS A 224 66.33 -64.27 22.37
CA LYS A 224 65.64 -63.49 21.31
C LYS A 224 64.35 -64.11 20.77
N THR A 225 63.94 -65.27 21.29
CA THR A 225 62.66 -65.91 20.94
C THR A 225 61.51 -65.37 21.81
N GLU A 226 61.74 -65.16 23.11
CA GLU A 226 60.72 -64.59 24.01
C GLU A 226 60.36 -63.15 23.61
N ALA A 227 61.32 -62.32 23.20
CA ALA A 227 61.03 -60.96 22.73
C ALA A 227 60.21 -60.91 21.42
N ASN A 228 60.31 -61.94 20.57
CA ASN A 228 59.52 -62.02 19.33
C ASN A 228 58.10 -62.52 19.62
N ASP A 229 57.96 -63.51 20.49
CA ASP A 229 56.66 -64.01 20.91
C ASP A 229 55.90 -62.99 21.76
N ASP A 230 56.59 -62.23 22.62
CA ASP A 230 56.01 -61.14 23.40
C ASP A 230 55.58 -59.95 22.50
N ALA A 231 56.34 -59.65 21.44
CA ALA A 231 55.95 -58.65 20.44
C ALA A 231 54.74 -59.10 19.59
N ARG A 232 54.69 -60.39 19.22
CA ARG A 232 53.53 -60.98 18.52
C ARG A 232 52.30 -60.99 19.41
N GLU A 233 52.46 -61.34 20.68
CA GLU A 233 51.40 -61.36 21.67
C GLU A 233 50.84 -59.95 21.92
N LYS A 234 51.71 -58.94 22.06
CA LYS A 234 51.32 -57.52 22.15
C LYS A 234 50.52 -57.05 20.93
N LEU A 235 50.93 -57.44 19.72
CA LEU A 235 50.19 -57.11 18.49
C LEU A 235 48.81 -57.78 18.45
N THR A 236 48.72 -59.08 18.77
CA THR A 236 47.44 -59.79 18.83
C THR A 236 46.51 -59.25 19.92
N ASN A 237 47.07 -58.84 21.07
CA ASN A 237 46.33 -58.18 22.14
C ASN A 237 45.82 -56.80 21.71
N GLY A 238 46.62 -56.03 20.96
CA GLY A 238 46.20 -54.76 20.36
C GLY A 238 45.02 -54.93 19.41
N ILE A 239 45.08 -55.92 18.51
CA ILE A 239 43.99 -56.22 17.57
C ILE A 239 42.74 -56.70 18.32
N ARG A 240 42.87 -57.57 19.33
CA ARG A 240 41.75 -57.99 20.19
C ARG A 240 41.11 -56.84 20.94
N LEU A 241 41.87 -55.84 21.35
CA LEU A 241 41.35 -54.67 22.05
C LEU A 241 40.58 -53.75 21.08
N GLN A 242 41.11 -53.52 19.88
CA GLN A 242 40.42 -52.75 18.84
C GLN A 242 39.13 -53.43 18.40
N TRP A 243 39.13 -54.76 18.25
CA TRP A 243 37.93 -55.53 17.95
C TRP A 243 36.87 -55.41 19.05
N ARG A 244 37.27 -55.49 20.34
CA ARG A 244 36.35 -55.26 21.47
C ARG A 244 35.75 -53.86 21.46
N ARG A 245 36.54 -52.83 21.16
CA ARG A 245 36.06 -51.44 21.06
C ARG A 245 35.05 -51.27 19.92
N LEU A 246 35.35 -51.82 18.75
CA LEU A 246 34.44 -51.78 17.60
C LEU A 246 33.14 -52.54 17.89
N LYS A 247 33.25 -53.75 18.45
CA LYS A 247 32.09 -54.58 18.82
C LYS A 247 31.18 -53.86 19.81
N SER A 248 31.73 -53.27 20.87
CA SER A 248 30.96 -52.48 21.85
C SER A 248 30.31 -51.25 21.21
N HIS A 249 30.99 -50.59 20.26
CA HIS A 249 30.38 -49.46 19.57
C HIS A 249 29.21 -49.88 18.67
N VAL A 250 29.34 -51.02 17.97
CA VAL A 250 28.26 -51.59 17.15
C VAL A 250 27.09 -52.01 18.03
N GLU A 251 27.32 -52.72 19.14
CA GLU A 251 26.27 -53.09 20.10
C GLU A 251 25.54 -51.86 20.67
N ARG A 252 26.26 -50.76 20.89
CA ARG A 252 25.67 -49.49 21.34
C ARG A 252 24.86 -48.79 20.25
N LEU A 253 25.31 -48.85 18.99
CA LEU A 253 24.53 -48.32 17.86
C LEU A 253 23.28 -49.15 17.61
N ASP A 254 23.35 -50.46 17.78
CA ASP A 254 22.22 -51.40 17.65
C ASP A 254 21.20 -51.20 18.79
N SER A 255 21.70 -50.98 20.02
CA SER A 255 20.87 -50.57 21.17
C SER A 255 20.21 -49.20 20.95
N GLN A 256 20.88 -48.28 20.25
CA GLN A 256 20.34 -46.96 19.93
C GLN A 256 19.32 -47.02 18.78
N ALA A 257 19.54 -47.89 17.78
CA ALA A 257 18.60 -48.12 16.68
C ALA A 257 17.32 -48.81 17.17
N SER A 258 17.43 -49.79 18.07
CA SER A 258 16.28 -50.45 18.70
C SER A 258 15.50 -49.52 19.63
N LEU A 259 16.16 -48.57 20.31
CA LEU A 259 15.48 -47.52 21.08
C LEU A 259 14.69 -46.55 20.18
N VAL A 260 15.22 -46.25 18.98
CA VAL A 260 14.52 -45.43 17.98
C VAL A 260 13.34 -46.19 17.35
N GLU A 261 13.48 -47.50 17.09
CA GLU A 261 12.37 -48.33 16.58
C GLU A 261 11.23 -48.53 17.60
N MET A 262 11.53 -48.57 18.90
CA MET A 262 10.50 -48.65 19.95
C MET A 262 9.82 -47.29 20.19
N ASN A 263 10.54 -46.17 20.05
CA ASN A 263 9.96 -44.83 20.15
C ASN A 263 9.06 -44.47 18.96
N GLU A 264 9.28 -45.05 17.78
CA GLU A 264 8.41 -44.86 16.62
C GLU A 264 7.16 -45.76 16.64
N ARG A 265 7.13 -46.81 17.48
CA ARG A 265 6.01 -47.76 17.52
C ARG A 265 5.03 -47.60 18.68
N ASP A 266 5.38 -46.89 19.76
CA ASP A 266 4.52 -46.82 20.96
C ASP A 266 4.36 -45.42 21.60
N GLY A 267 4.80 -44.35 20.92
CA GLY A 267 5.02 -43.07 21.61
C GLY A 267 4.13 -41.88 21.28
N ASN A 268 3.52 -41.76 20.08
CA ASN A 268 2.93 -40.45 19.67
C ASN A 268 1.77 -40.49 18.66
N ASN A 269 1.38 -41.65 18.11
CA ASN A 269 0.38 -41.68 17.02
C ASN A 269 -1.07 -41.98 17.47
N SER A 270 -1.29 -42.45 18.70
CA SER A 270 -2.64 -42.73 19.23
C SER A 270 -3.30 -41.48 19.82
N VAL A 271 -2.54 -40.65 20.54
CA VAL A 271 -3.04 -39.38 21.10
C VAL A 271 -3.31 -38.35 19.99
N SER A 272 -2.42 -38.22 18.99
CA SER A 272 -2.58 -37.26 17.89
C SER A 272 -3.81 -37.51 17.00
N ARG A 273 -4.28 -38.76 16.87
CA ARG A 273 -5.44 -39.08 16.01
C ARG A 273 -6.76 -38.76 16.69
N VAL A 274 -6.87 -39.07 17.98
CA VAL A 274 -8.04 -38.74 18.80
C VAL A 274 -8.15 -37.22 18.96
N THR A 275 -7.03 -36.53 19.22
CA THR A 275 -7.03 -35.06 19.29
C THR A 275 -7.36 -34.40 17.96
N HIS A 276 -6.89 -34.94 16.83
CA HIS A 276 -7.25 -34.43 15.50
C HIS A 276 -8.74 -34.69 15.18
N GLU A 277 -9.30 -35.83 15.58
CA GLU A 277 -10.73 -36.12 15.42
C GLU A 277 -11.60 -35.18 16.27
N GLU A 278 -11.18 -34.88 17.50
CA GLU A 278 -11.83 -33.90 18.38
C GLU A 278 -11.73 -32.46 17.84
N GLU A 279 -10.56 -32.05 17.35
CA GLU A 279 -10.37 -30.74 16.70
C GLU A 279 -11.19 -30.62 15.42
N MET A 280 -11.27 -31.68 14.62
CA MET A 280 -12.12 -31.72 13.43
C MET A 280 -13.60 -31.62 13.80
N HIS A 281 -14.04 -32.26 14.88
CA HIS A 281 -15.40 -32.13 15.39
C HIS A 281 -15.68 -30.70 15.91
N LYS A 282 -14.72 -30.10 16.63
CA LYS A 282 -14.80 -28.72 17.10
C LYS A 282 -14.91 -27.72 15.95
N LEU A 283 -14.05 -27.84 14.94
CA LEU A 283 -14.11 -26.99 13.75
C LEU A 283 -15.43 -27.15 12.98
N LYS A 284 -15.98 -28.37 12.90
CA LYS A 284 -17.31 -28.58 12.31
C LYS A 284 -18.41 -27.85 13.07
N MET A 285 -18.37 -27.87 14.41
CA MET A 285 -19.32 -27.16 15.25
C MET A 285 -19.18 -25.64 15.11
N GLU A 286 -17.96 -25.12 15.06
CA GLU A 286 -17.69 -23.69 14.83
C GLU A 286 -18.16 -23.25 13.44
N ILE A 287 -17.89 -24.04 12.40
CA ILE A 287 -18.41 -23.77 11.05
C ILE A 287 -19.94 -23.77 11.04
N GLN A 288 -20.57 -24.69 11.77
CA GLN A 288 -22.03 -24.74 11.87
C GLN A 288 -22.58 -23.50 12.60
N GLN A 289 -21.96 -23.11 13.70
CA GLN A 289 -22.30 -21.90 14.45
C GLN A 289 -22.14 -20.64 13.60
N CYS A 290 -21.04 -20.52 12.84
CA CYS A 290 -20.83 -19.44 11.89
C CYS A 290 -21.93 -19.41 10.81
N LYS A 291 -22.34 -20.57 10.28
CA LYS A 291 -23.45 -20.65 9.31
C LYS A 291 -24.78 -20.21 9.91
N ASP A 292 -25.07 -20.60 11.16
CA ASP A 292 -26.28 -20.20 11.87
C ASP A 292 -26.27 -18.69 12.14
N PHE A 293 -25.13 -18.13 12.51
CA PHE A 293 -24.94 -16.70 12.71
C PHE A 293 -25.12 -15.90 11.42
N ILE A 294 -24.53 -16.36 10.31
CA ILE A 294 -24.73 -15.74 8.99
C ILE A 294 -26.21 -15.78 8.60
N ARG A 295 -26.91 -16.91 8.81
CA ARG A 295 -28.36 -17.00 8.56
C ARG A 295 -29.18 -16.04 9.43
N ALA A 296 -28.82 -15.89 10.70
CA ALA A 296 -29.47 -14.94 11.61
C ALA A 296 -29.22 -13.48 11.19
N GLN A 297 -27.98 -13.14 10.79
CA GLN A 297 -27.63 -11.82 10.27
C GLN A 297 -28.35 -11.52 8.96
N GLN A 298 -28.44 -12.49 8.05
CA GLN A 298 -29.20 -12.37 6.79
C GLN A 298 -30.69 -12.13 7.06
N HIS A 299 -31.28 -12.87 8.00
CA HIS A 299 -32.67 -12.67 8.40
C HIS A 299 -32.90 -11.28 9.03
N LEU A 300 -31.98 -10.79 9.86
CA LEU A 300 -32.06 -9.46 10.45
C LEU A 300 -31.94 -8.35 9.40
N LEU A 301 -31.00 -8.48 8.45
CA LEU A 301 -30.85 -7.58 7.31
C LEU A 301 -32.12 -7.54 6.46
N GLN A 302 -32.71 -8.70 6.17
CA GLN A 302 -33.93 -8.77 5.38
C GLN A 302 -35.14 -8.20 6.13
N ARG A 303 -35.15 -8.28 7.46
CA ARG A 303 -36.17 -7.65 8.33
C ARG A 303 -36.00 -6.13 8.42
N GLN A 304 -34.76 -5.62 8.46
CA GLN A 304 -34.46 -4.19 8.42
C GLN A 304 -34.90 -3.57 7.08
N LEU A 305 -34.66 -4.27 5.97
CA LEU A 305 -35.07 -3.82 4.63
C LEU A 305 -36.59 -3.89 4.37
N SER A 306 -37.38 -4.50 5.27
CA SER A 306 -38.83 -4.66 5.12
C SER A 306 -39.66 -3.87 6.14
N SER A 307 -39.02 -3.09 7.02
CA SER A 307 -39.70 -2.27 8.04
C SER A 307 -39.84 -0.82 7.57
N PRO A 308 -41.06 -0.29 7.36
CA PRO A 308 -41.26 1.13 7.08
C PRO A 308 -41.15 1.92 8.39
N CYS A 309 -39.96 2.42 8.71
CA CYS A 309 -39.74 3.45 9.73
C CYS A 309 -38.96 4.59 9.08
N ASP A 310 -39.24 5.83 9.52
CA ASP A 310 -38.70 7.10 8.99
C ASP A 310 -37.17 7.07 8.74
N ASP A 311 -36.78 6.58 7.57
CA ASP A 311 -35.39 6.45 7.12
C ASP A 311 -34.73 7.83 6.96
N ASP A 312 -35.50 8.87 6.70
CA ASP A 312 -34.98 10.20 6.35
C ASP A 312 -34.26 10.88 7.52
N VAL A 313 -34.74 10.75 8.76
CA VAL A 313 -34.15 11.44 9.91
C VAL A 313 -32.87 10.75 10.38
N ALA A 314 -32.86 9.41 10.40
CA ALA A 314 -31.67 8.63 10.74
C ALA A 314 -30.58 8.76 9.66
N CYS A 315 -30.97 8.80 8.38
CA CYS A 315 -30.04 8.97 7.27
C CYS A 315 -29.43 10.38 7.26
N LEU A 316 -30.23 11.43 7.53
CA LEU A 316 -29.71 12.79 7.68
C LEU A 316 -28.74 12.94 8.86
N LEU A 317 -29.07 12.37 10.03
CA LEU A 317 -28.20 12.46 11.21
C LEU A 317 -26.88 11.69 11.01
N ASN A 318 -26.95 10.51 10.40
CA ASN A 318 -25.77 9.72 10.04
C ASN A 318 -24.93 10.43 8.98
N ASN A 319 -25.55 11.07 7.98
CA ASN A 319 -24.85 11.86 6.96
C ASN A 319 -24.15 13.07 7.57
N CYS A 320 -24.79 13.79 8.51
CA CYS A 320 -24.17 14.90 9.24
C CYS A 320 -22.94 14.45 10.06
N TYR A 321 -23.04 13.33 10.77
CA TYR A 321 -21.92 12.80 11.56
C TYR A 321 -20.75 12.34 10.67
N MET A 322 -21.04 11.61 9.60
CA MET A 322 -20.02 11.15 8.64
C MET A 322 -19.35 12.33 7.92
N GLN A 323 -20.10 13.40 7.63
CA GLN A 323 -19.56 14.61 7.03
C GLN A 323 -18.63 15.36 7.99
N GLN A 324 -19.00 15.48 9.27
CA GLN A 324 -18.15 16.08 10.30
C GLN A 324 -16.84 15.29 10.50
N GLU A 325 -16.94 13.96 10.55
CA GLU A 325 -15.79 13.06 10.67
C GLU A 325 -14.85 13.18 9.46
N LYS A 326 -15.42 13.27 8.25
CA LYS A 326 -14.67 13.48 7.00
C LYS A 326 -13.92 14.82 7.00
N GLU A 327 -14.54 15.89 7.49
CA GLU A 327 -13.89 17.20 7.60
C GLU A 327 -12.77 17.21 8.63
N ARG A 328 -12.96 16.53 9.77
CA ARG A 328 -11.91 16.35 10.78
C ARG A 328 -10.70 15.61 10.21
N LEU A 329 -10.94 14.44 9.59
CA LEU A 329 -9.88 13.64 8.97
C LEU A 329 -9.16 14.40 7.85
N LYS A 330 -9.88 15.23 7.08
CA LYS A 330 -9.27 16.10 6.08
C LYS A 330 -8.33 17.13 6.71
N GLY A 331 -8.69 17.70 7.86
CA GLY A 331 -7.83 18.60 8.64
C GLY A 331 -6.55 17.91 9.15
N GLU A 332 -6.69 16.71 9.72
CA GLU A 332 -5.56 15.91 10.19
C GLU A 332 -4.63 15.52 9.02
N TRP A 333 -5.20 15.08 7.89
CA TRP A 333 -4.45 14.72 6.70
C TRP A 333 -3.66 15.92 6.13
N ASN A 334 -4.27 17.10 6.06
CA ASN A 334 -3.58 18.32 5.64
C ASN A 334 -2.39 18.67 6.55
N THR A 335 -2.53 18.40 7.85
CA THR A 335 -1.44 18.61 8.81
C THR A 335 -0.30 17.63 8.56
N LEU A 336 -0.61 16.36 8.33
CA LEU A 336 0.38 15.33 7.98
C LEU A 336 1.05 15.58 6.62
N GLU A 337 0.32 16.09 5.62
CA GLU A 337 0.90 16.57 4.36
C GLU A 337 1.99 17.61 4.61
N GLU A 338 1.67 18.62 5.41
CA GLU A 338 2.59 19.73 5.62
C GLU A 338 3.82 19.28 6.39
N GLN A 339 3.64 18.40 7.39
CA GLN A 339 4.75 17.74 8.08
C GLN A 339 5.62 16.96 7.10
N ARG A 340 5.03 16.17 6.20
CA ARG A 340 5.80 15.43 5.19
C ARG A 340 6.59 16.36 4.28
N LYS A 341 5.99 17.47 3.83
CA LYS A 341 6.69 18.49 3.02
C LYS A 341 7.86 19.13 3.77
N ILE A 342 7.71 19.39 5.07
CA ILE A 342 8.81 19.88 5.93
C ILE A 342 9.94 18.85 5.95
N PHE A 343 9.63 17.58 6.25
CA PHE A 343 10.64 16.53 6.26
C PHE A 343 11.34 16.34 4.91
N ASP A 344 10.61 16.44 3.80
CA ASP A 344 11.22 16.36 2.47
C ASP A 344 12.14 17.55 2.18
N ARG A 345 11.75 18.76 2.59
CA ARG A 345 12.63 19.95 2.50
C ARG A 345 13.88 19.78 3.35
N GLU A 346 13.74 19.32 4.59
CA GLU A 346 14.88 19.06 5.48
C GLU A 346 15.80 17.99 4.91
N ARG A 347 15.24 16.87 4.43
CA ARG A 347 15.99 15.79 3.80
C ARG A 347 16.79 16.28 2.59
N ASN A 348 16.19 17.13 1.75
CA ASN A 348 16.89 17.75 0.63
C ASN A 348 18.00 18.69 1.11
N ASN A 349 17.74 19.52 2.13
CA ASN A 349 18.74 20.41 2.71
C ASN A 349 19.93 19.64 3.30
N PHE A 350 19.69 18.54 4.02
CA PHE A 350 20.76 17.68 4.55
C PHE A 350 21.55 17.01 3.43
N THR A 351 20.87 16.56 2.37
CA THR A 351 21.53 15.95 1.21
C THR A 351 22.44 16.96 0.51
N GLU A 352 21.95 18.18 0.29
CA GLU A 352 22.72 19.26 -0.32
C GLU A 352 23.92 19.68 0.55
N ALA A 353 23.72 19.79 1.87
CA ALA A 353 24.80 20.08 2.81
C ALA A 353 25.88 18.99 2.81
N ALA A 354 25.50 17.71 2.73
CA ALA A 354 26.44 16.60 2.62
C ALA A 354 27.22 16.64 1.30
N ILE A 355 26.57 16.98 0.19
CA ILE A 355 27.23 17.16 -1.12
C ILE A 355 28.24 18.33 -1.05
N ARG A 356 27.84 19.47 -0.51
CA ARG A 356 28.72 20.65 -0.35
C ARG A 356 29.94 20.32 0.51
N LEU A 357 29.74 19.69 1.66
CA LEU A 357 30.84 19.25 2.53
C LEU A 357 31.79 18.25 1.84
N SER A 358 31.24 17.35 1.02
CA SER A 358 32.03 16.41 0.22
C SER A 358 32.90 17.13 -0.81
N GLN A 359 32.34 18.13 -1.50
CA GLN A 359 33.07 18.97 -2.46
C GLN A 359 34.16 19.80 -1.77
N GLU A 360 33.86 20.45 -0.64
CA GLU A 360 34.83 21.20 0.15
C GLU A 360 35.98 20.32 0.65
N ARG A 361 35.67 19.12 1.16
CA ARG A 361 36.69 18.14 1.57
C ARG A 361 37.57 17.72 0.40
N LYS A 362 36.98 17.47 -0.77
CA LYS A 362 37.73 17.13 -1.98
C LYS A 362 38.67 18.28 -2.38
N ALA A 363 38.18 19.51 -2.41
CA ALA A 363 38.98 20.69 -2.74
C ALA A 363 40.13 20.91 -1.73
N PHE A 364 39.87 20.70 -0.43
CA PHE A 364 40.89 20.76 0.60
C PHE A 364 41.99 19.70 0.39
N GLU A 365 41.60 18.48 0.08
CA GLU A 365 42.53 17.38 -0.19
C GLU A 365 43.38 17.63 -1.44
N GLU A 366 42.78 18.18 -2.50
CA GLU A 366 43.47 18.61 -3.72
C GLU A 366 44.48 19.73 -3.42
N ASN A 367 44.09 20.74 -2.64
CA ASN A 367 45.00 21.81 -2.21
C ASN A 367 46.17 21.28 -1.36
N ARG A 368 45.90 20.33 -0.45
CA ARG A 368 46.93 19.65 0.34
C ARG A 368 47.90 18.87 -0.54
N ALA A 369 47.38 18.11 -1.51
CA ALA A 369 48.20 17.37 -2.47
C ALA A 369 49.05 18.31 -3.35
N MET A 370 48.46 19.43 -3.79
CA MET A 370 49.17 20.45 -4.57
C MET A 370 50.28 21.12 -3.73
N TRP A 371 50.01 21.42 -2.46
CA TRP A 371 51.00 21.96 -1.53
C TRP A 371 52.14 20.96 -1.27
N LEU A 372 51.83 19.69 -1.02
CA LEU A 372 52.85 18.64 -0.84
C LEU A 372 53.68 18.45 -2.10
N LYS A 373 53.06 18.46 -3.28
CA LYS A 373 53.75 18.43 -4.57
C LYS A 373 54.70 19.62 -4.72
N TYR A 374 54.24 20.83 -4.38
CA TYR A 374 55.07 22.03 -4.41
C TYR A 374 56.25 21.94 -3.44
N GLN A 375 56.02 21.54 -2.18
CA GLN A 375 57.07 21.31 -1.19
C GLN A 375 58.10 20.29 -1.68
N PHE A 376 57.66 19.14 -2.19
CA PHE A 376 58.54 18.10 -2.71
C PHE A 376 59.39 18.59 -3.88
N LEU A 377 58.80 19.30 -4.84
CA LEU A 377 59.52 19.84 -5.99
C LEU A 377 60.54 20.92 -5.60
N ASN A 378 60.28 21.70 -4.55
CA ASN A 378 61.18 22.76 -4.08
C ASN A 378 62.27 22.29 -3.10
N LEU A 379 62.16 21.06 -2.56
CA LEU A 379 63.19 20.43 -1.72
C LEU A 379 64.19 19.61 -2.55
N SER A 380 64.14 19.69 -3.88
CA SER A 380 65.13 19.06 -4.76
C SER A 380 66.56 19.49 -4.36
N PRO A 381 67.49 18.56 -4.04
CA PRO A 381 68.83 18.90 -3.54
C PRO A 381 69.77 19.50 -4.60
N PHE A 382 69.27 19.76 -5.81
CA PHE A 382 70.06 20.28 -6.92
C PHE A 382 69.90 21.81 -7.01
N PRO A 383 70.99 22.58 -6.85
CA PRO A 383 70.92 24.03 -6.89
C PRO A 383 70.94 24.47 -8.35
N ASP A 384 69.77 24.63 -8.97
CA ASP A 384 69.71 25.34 -10.25
C ASP A 384 68.98 26.68 -10.12
N SER A 385 69.84 27.69 -10.25
CA SER A 385 69.57 29.12 -10.29
C SER A 385 68.59 29.43 -11.41
N ASN A 386 67.34 29.75 -11.08
CA ASN A 386 66.47 30.68 -11.81
C ASN A 386 65.11 30.79 -11.10
N LYS A 387 65.02 31.71 -10.13
CA LYS A 387 63.74 32.11 -9.52
C LYS A 387 63.07 33.19 -10.39
N PRO A 388 61.82 33.02 -10.85
CA PRO A 388 60.94 34.13 -11.10
C PRO A 388 60.37 34.60 -9.76
N GLN A 389 60.44 35.90 -9.49
CA GLN A 389 59.76 36.50 -8.33
C GLN A 389 58.25 36.31 -8.47
N ILE A 390 57.65 35.61 -7.50
CA ILE A 390 56.21 35.68 -7.26
C ILE A 390 56.03 36.39 -5.93
N SER A 391 55.45 37.56 -6.02
CA SER A 391 55.02 38.43 -4.93
C SER A 391 54.18 37.66 -3.91
N ARG A 392 54.70 37.59 -2.69
CA ARG A 392 54.01 37.66 -1.39
C ARG A 392 52.48 37.47 -1.47
N ILE A 393 52.01 36.22 -1.55
CA ILE A 393 50.64 35.90 -1.15
C ILE A 393 50.66 35.88 0.38
N GLN A 394 50.25 37.00 0.99
CA GLN A 394 49.84 37.03 2.38
C GLN A 394 48.68 36.04 2.53
N SER A 395 48.98 34.84 3.03
CA SER A 395 47.98 33.95 3.61
C SER A 395 47.49 34.65 4.89
N ALA A 396 46.34 35.31 4.76
CA ALA A 396 45.61 35.91 5.85
C ALA A 396 45.02 34.81 6.74
N PHE A 397 45.79 34.37 7.72
CA PHE A 397 45.24 34.10 9.04
C PHE A 397 45.03 35.47 9.69
N SER A 398 43.84 36.04 9.53
CA SER A 398 43.40 37.21 10.29
C SER A 398 41.95 37.02 10.67
N ILE A 399 41.81 36.56 11.90
CA ILE A 399 40.64 36.66 12.75
C ILE A 399 40.34 38.16 13.00
N LEU A 400 39.05 38.50 13.12
CA LEU A 400 38.41 39.76 13.60
C LEU A 400 37.86 40.76 12.56
N GLU A 401 36.53 40.75 12.47
CA GLU A 401 35.57 41.84 12.79
C GLU A 401 35.77 43.29 12.31
N MET A 402 34.60 43.92 12.08
CA MET A 402 34.28 45.33 11.76
C MET A 402 34.31 45.62 10.25
N GLY A 403 33.20 45.80 9.52
CA GLY A 403 31.90 46.39 9.86
C GLY A 403 31.77 47.73 9.14
N ARG A 404 30.96 47.81 8.08
CA ARG A 404 30.11 49.00 7.77
C ARG A 404 29.18 48.75 6.59
N ASN A 405 27.90 48.92 6.89
CA ASN A 405 26.81 49.15 5.96
C ASN A 405 27.03 50.48 5.18
N PRO A 406 26.39 50.65 4.03
CA PRO A 406 25.26 51.58 4.05
C PRO A 406 24.03 51.01 3.32
N GLY A 407 22.90 50.97 4.03
CA GLY A 407 21.57 51.08 3.40
C GLY A 407 21.30 52.53 2.97
N PRO A 408 20.07 52.90 2.54
CA PRO A 408 18.79 52.26 2.84
C PRO A 408 17.91 52.01 1.59
N VAL A 409 16.79 51.29 1.69
CA VAL A 409 15.37 51.79 1.67
C VAL A 409 14.60 50.59 1.05
N THR A 410 13.50 49.97 1.54
CA THR A 410 12.40 50.26 2.49
C THR A 410 11.69 48.93 2.80
N GLU A 411 11.41 48.60 4.07
CA GLU A 411 10.08 48.60 4.73
C GLU A 411 9.07 47.58 4.19
N ASN A 412 8.24 46.86 4.96
CA ASN A 412 7.99 46.58 6.38
C ASN A 412 7.17 45.26 6.35
N ASP A 413 7.20 44.34 7.32
CA ASP A 413 6.27 44.38 8.44
C ASP A 413 6.48 43.20 9.43
N LEU A 414 6.42 43.55 10.73
CA LEU A 414 5.76 42.86 11.85
C LEU A 414 6.32 41.53 12.43
N SER A 415 7.24 41.71 13.38
CA SER A 415 7.25 41.25 14.79
C SER A 415 6.52 39.95 15.22
N ASP A 416 7.36 38.96 15.55
CA ASP A 416 7.46 38.17 16.79
C ASP A 416 6.39 38.26 17.89
N ALA A 417 6.09 37.07 18.45
CA ALA A 417 6.21 36.84 19.89
C ALA A 417 6.56 35.37 20.19
N SER A 418 7.79 35.18 20.65
CA SER A 418 8.35 33.97 21.27
C SER A 418 7.77 33.75 22.68
N THR A 419 7.58 32.49 23.10
CA THR A 419 7.77 32.13 24.52
C THR A 419 8.36 30.73 24.66
N HIS A 420 9.59 30.73 25.16
CA HIS A 420 10.35 29.71 25.89
C HIS A 420 9.63 28.46 26.41
N LYS A 421 10.33 27.31 26.34
CA LYS A 421 10.64 26.38 27.45
C LYS A 421 11.47 25.20 26.93
N GLU A 422 12.75 25.14 27.28
CA GLU A 422 13.29 24.33 28.38
C GLU A 422 12.91 22.84 28.30
N PHE A 423 13.90 22.05 27.89
CA PHE A 423 13.88 20.59 27.94
C PHE A 423 14.11 20.09 29.37
N PRO A 424 13.38 19.03 29.79
CA PRO A 424 13.90 18.10 30.78
C PRO A 424 14.20 16.74 30.16
N THR A 425 15.38 16.23 30.48
CA THR A 425 15.82 14.85 30.29
C THR A 425 15.44 14.04 31.53
N THR A 426 14.81 12.87 31.36
CA THR A 426 14.84 11.69 32.28
C THR A 426 14.09 10.55 31.61
N SER A 427 14.75 9.47 31.16
CA SER A 427 15.05 8.23 31.89
C SER A 427 13.84 7.34 32.23
N SER A 428 13.98 6.08 31.81
CA SER A 428 13.18 4.86 31.98
C SER A 428 12.50 4.60 33.34
N SER A 429 11.34 3.92 33.33
CA SER A 429 11.14 2.53 33.83
C SER A 429 9.68 2.06 33.67
N THR A 430 9.51 0.74 33.47
CA THR A 430 8.41 -0.21 33.84
C THR A 430 7.15 0.30 34.57
N ASP A 431 5.94 -0.25 34.47
CA ASP A 431 5.48 -1.66 34.53
C ASP A 431 3.99 -1.81 34.12
N GLU A 432 3.62 -3.04 33.77
CA GLU A 432 2.36 -3.79 33.99
C GLU A 432 0.91 -3.24 33.81
N LEU A 433 0.12 -4.06 33.09
CA LEU A 433 -1.28 -4.52 33.32
C LEU A 433 -2.46 -3.57 33.00
N PRO A 434 -3.71 -4.09 32.81
CA PRO A 434 -4.27 -5.40 33.19
C PRO A 434 -4.64 -6.38 32.06
#